data_AF-A0A9P5S3C3-F1
#
_entry.id   AF-A0A9P5S3C3-F1
#
_cell.length_a   1.000
_cell.length_b   1.000
_cell.length_c   1.000
_cell.angle_alpha   90.00
_cell.angle_beta   90.00
_cell.angle_gamma   90.00
#
_symmetry.space_group_name_H-M   'P 1'
#
loop_
_entity.id
_entity.type
_entity.pdbx_description
1 polymer ?
#
loop_
_entity_poly.entity_id
_entity_poly.type
_entity_poly.pdbx_seq_one_letter_code
_entity_poly.pdbx_strand_id
1 'polypeptide(L)'
;MWMCRRKCGSYLTARQEQPLFETAHGAAGSPLSVEENIHIPRCLFLCNAMYYCCSISSSDLVDRGADGKEFFLRGQELFEEKYLRTHICIIQGLLLFANGNRTTVQSSKLTYQAVTMALTIGCHTKQDEGINSIMKAYPARVFCFIYDSTLSAIGGESVLISDEGITVDMFEADDLDSEEETCSDQCMLHYVRGWRIYREIQNYCSDIVQGPQYSEQFLFNHLEQLEKSLVEWQEQLLAVLNVLPTRESITSPIKATAASARLLCYSLIIFLHYPYLPDPDSSYTPSTVEQSCPPDSQRHCTQATNEITRVTSILLEKAS
;
A
#
# COMPACT_ATOMS: atom_id res chain seq x y z
N MET A 1 9.23 -3.91 8.29
CA MET A 1 9.17 -4.98 9.32
C MET A 1 10.45 -5.85 9.39
N TRP A 2 11.19 -6.01 8.29
CA TRP A 2 12.09 -7.15 8.08
C TRP A 2 13.53 -7.07 8.65
N MET A 3 14.20 -5.91 8.74
CA MET A 3 15.57 -5.85 9.30
C MET A 3 15.65 -5.45 10.78
N CYS A 4 14.64 -4.77 11.33
CA CYS A 4 14.71 -4.29 12.72
C CYS A 4 14.56 -5.41 13.76
N ARG A 5 13.83 -6.50 13.50
CA ARG A 5 13.62 -7.54 14.52
C ARG A 5 14.87 -8.34 14.88
N ARG A 6 15.79 -8.59 13.94
CA ARG A 6 17.00 -9.41 14.21
C ARG A 6 18.17 -8.63 14.80
N LYS A 7 18.25 -7.31 14.61
CA LYS A 7 19.32 -6.47 15.21
C LYS A 7 18.85 -5.64 16.41
N CYS A 8 17.59 -5.17 16.48
CA CYS A 8 17.16 -4.35 17.62
C CYS A 8 16.85 -5.15 18.90
N GLY A 9 16.56 -6.45 18.79
CA GLY A 9 16.32 -7.31 19.96
C GLY A 9 17.52 -7.43 20.90
N SER A 10 18.74 -7.28 20.39
CA SER A 10 19.99 -7.34 21.16
C SER A 10 20.36 -6.00 21.82
N TYR A 11 19.80 -4.87 21.36
CA TYR A 11 20.09 -3.54 21.92
C TYR A 11 19.08 -3.12 22.99
N LEU A 12 17.85 -3.63 22.96
CA LEU A 12 16.78 -3.24 23.88
C LEU A 12 16.83 -3.98 25.23
N THR A 13 17.57 -5.10 25.34
CA THR A 13 17.74 -5.85 26.60
C THR A 13 18.96 -5.42 27.41
N ALA A 14 19.82 -4.54 26.88
CA ALA A 14 21.11 -4.22 27.51
C ALA A 14 21.15 -2.90 28.30
N ARG A 15 20.05 -2.14 28.43
CA ARG A 15 20.04 -0.89 29.22
C ARG A 15 18.76 -0.70 29.99
N GLN A 16 18.63 -1.47 31.06
CA GLN A 16 17.70 -1.16 32.12
C GLN A 16 18.41 -1.33 33.46
N GLU A 17 19.39 -0.48 33.76
CA GLU A 17 19.85 -0.19 35.12
C GLU A 17 20.73 1.09 35.14
N GLN A 18 20.09 2.18 35.57
CA GLN A 18 20.61 3.32 36.34
C GLN A 18 21.57 4.40 35.76
N PRO A 19 21.53 5.63 36.33
CA PRO A 19 22.08 6.86 35.76
C PRO A 19 23.40 7.29 36.42
N LEU A 20 24.25 8.06 35.74
CA LEU A 20 25.07 9.13 36.33
C LEU A 20 25.94 9.84 35.27
N PHE A 21 25.83 11.17 35.26
CA PHE A 21 26.92 12.06 34.88
C PHE A 21 28.13 11.75 35.76
N GLU A 22 29.28 11.37 35.18
CA GLU A 22 30.61 11.89 35.56
C GLU A 22 31.72 11.29 34.68
N THR A 23 32.75 12.11 34.53
CA THR A 23 33.98 11.99 33.74
C THR A 23 34.78 10.70 33.94
N ALA A 24 35.29 10.12 32.85
CA ALA A 24 36.52 9.32 32.88
C ALA A 24 37.27 9.40 31.54
N HIS A 25 38.49 9.95 31.61
CA HIS A 25 39.53 9.81 30.60
C HIS A 25 39.93 8.33 30.44
N GLY A 26 40.28 7.96 29.20
CA GLY A 26 41.25 6.89 28.94
C GLY A 26 40.68 5.49 28.75
N ALA A 27 40.21 5.19 27.54
CA ALA A 27 40.43 3.88 26.94
C ALA A 27 40.39 4.05 25.41
N ALA A 28 41.53 3.77 24.77
CA ALA A 28 41.65 3.71 23.33
C ALA A 28 40.86 2.50 22.81
N GLY A 29 39.55 2.70 22.61
CA GLY A 29 38.74 1.85 21.75
C GLY A 29 38.93 2.32 20.31
N SER A 30 39.36 1.41 19.44
CA SER A 30 39.39 1.59 17.98
C SER A 30 38.13 2.33 17.51
N PRO A 31 38.23 3.40 16.71
CA PRO A 31 37.05 4.05 16.15
C PRO A 31 36.32 3.01 15.31
N LEU A 32 35.11 2.63 15.73
CA LEU A 32 34.17 1.90 14.88
C LEU A 32 34.11 2.67 13.55
N SER A 33 34.32 1.96 12.45
CA SER A 33 34.44 2.58 11.14
C SER A 33 33.18 3.40 10.86
N VAL A 34 33.35 4.57 10.23
CA VAL A 34 32.26 5.52 9.92
C VAL A 34 31.11 4.88 9.13
N GLU A 35 31.35 3.73 8.49
CA GLU A 35 30.37 2.94 7.74
C GLU A 35 29.36 2.19 8.64
N GLU A 36 29.71 1.80 9.86
CA GLU A 36 28.81 1.01 10.74
C GLU A 36 27.64 1.84 11.30
N ASN A 37 27.75 3.17 11.35
CA ASN A 37 26.72 4.06 11.94
C ASN A 37 25.69 4.60 10.93
N ILE A 38 25.86 4.40 9.62
CA ILE A 38 24.95 4.95 8.60
C ILE A 38 23.57 4.25 8.63
N HIS A 39 23.51 3.02 9.14
CA HIS A 39 22.26 2.26 9.26
C HIS A 39 21.35 2.76 10.38
N ILE A 40 21.92 3.36 11.44
CA ILE A 40 21.15 3.76 12.62
C ILE A 40 20.15 4.88 12.27
N PRO A 41 20.55 5.99 11.62
CA PRO A 41 19.60 7.04 11.21
C PRO A 41 18.48 6.51 10.30
N ARG A 42 18.80 5.59 9.38
CA ARG A 42 17.80 5.00 8.45
C ARG A 42 16.77 4.15 9.18
N CYS A 43 17.22 3.34 10.13
CA CYS A 43 16.33 2.53 10.96
C CYS A 43 15.49 3.41 11.90
N LEU A 44 16.09 4.46 12.49
CA LEU A 44 15.38 5.41 13.34
C LEU A 44 14.30 6.17 12.56
N PHE A 45 14.59 6.60 11.33
CA PHE A 45 13.61 7.22 10.45
C PHE A 45 12.41 6.30 10.21
N LEU A 46 12.68 5.04 9.81
CA LEU A 46 11.61 4.05 9.60
C LEU A 46 10.83 3.77 10.89
N CYS A 47 11.49 3.69 12.04
CA CYS A 47 10.84 3.51 13.34
C CYS A 47 9.89 4.67 13.66
N ASN A 48 10.32 5.92 13.50
CA ASN A 48 9.45 7.08 13.69
C ASN A 48 8.23 7.02 12.76
N ALA A 49 8.41 6.63 11.49
CA ALA A 49 7.30 6.46 10.56
C ALA A 49 6.31 5.37 11.01
N MET A 50 6.80 4.23 11.51
CA MET A 50 5.96 3.17 12.06
C MET A 50 5.18 3.65 13.29
N TYR A 51 5.85 4.31 14.25
CA TYR A 51 5.18 4.82 15.45
C TYR A 51 4.12 5.86 15.11
N TYR A 52 4.40 6.75 14.16
CA TYR A 52 3.42 7.70 13.65
C TYR A 52 2.17 7.01 13.09
N CYS A 53 2.33 6.05 12.16
CA CYS A 53 1.20 5.29 11.62
C CYS A 53 0.41 4.57 12.72
N CYS A 54 1.10 3.89 13.64
CA CYS A 54 0.45 3.18 14.73
C CYS A 54 -0.34 4.11 15.66
N SER A 55 0.18 5.31 15.95
CA SER A 55 -0.55 6.28 16.79
C SER A 55 -1.83 6.81 16.13
N ILE A 56 -1.84 6.93 14.80
CA ILE A 56 -3.03 7.39 14.07
C ILE A 56 -4.10 6.30 13.97
N SER A 57 -3.67 5.03 13.88
CA SER A 57 -4.58 3.88 13.75
C SER A 57 -5.11 3.34 15.09
N SER A 58 -4.62 3.83 16.23
CA SER A 58 -5.02 3.36 17.56
C SER A 58 -5.97 4.35 18.23
N SER A 59 -7.24 3.95 18.41
CA SER A 59 -8.27 4.73 19.12
C SER A 59 -7.82 5.14 20.53
N ASP A 60 -7.21 4.20 21.26
CA ASP A 60 -6.75 4.39 22.66
C ASP A 60 -5.65 5.46 22.81
N LEU A 61 -4.85 5.69 21.76
CA LEU A 61 -3.78 6.69 21.76
C LEU A 61 -4.29 8.06 21.30
N VAL A 62 -5.24 8.09 20.36
CA VAL A 62 -5.90 9.32 19.91
C VAL A 62 -6.68 9.97 21.05
N ASP A 63 -7.42 9.17 21.85
CA ASP A 63 -8.18 9.67 23.01
C ASP A 63 -7.29 10.22 24.13
N ARG A 64 -6.00 9.83 24.16
CA ARG A 64 -4.99 10.36 25.08
C ARG A 64 -4.26 11.59 24.55
N GLY A 65 -4.70 12.14 23.40
CA GLY A 65 -4.06 13.28 22.75
C GLY A 65 -2.72 12.97 22.09
N ALA A 66 -2.37 11.69 21.93
CA ALA A 66 -1.17 11.27 21.22
C ALA A 66 -1.47 11.11 19.73
N ASP A 67 -1.51 12.24 19.01
CA ASP A 67 -1.75 12.30 17.55
C ASP A 67 -0.57 11.83 16.70
N GLY A 68 0.51 11.36 17.34
CA GLY A 68 1.73 10.89 16.68
C GLY A 68 2.64 11.99 16.15
N LYS A 69 2.26 13.27 16.29
CA LYS A 69 2.96 14.40 15.66
C LYS A 69 4.44 14.48 16.04
N GLU A 70 4.80 14.12 17.27
CA GLU A 70 6.19 14.06 17.73
C GLU A 70 7.04 13.09 16.89
N PHE A 71 6.50 11.92 16.56
CA PHE A 71 7.19 10.94 15.72
C PHE A 71 7.33 11.45 14.27
N PHE A 72 6.30 12.13 13.75
CA PHE A 72 6.38 12.77 12.44
C PHE A 72 7.46 13.85 12.39
N LEU A 73 7.49 14.75 13.38
CA LEU A 73 8.47 15.84 13.44
C LEU A 73 9.91 15.31 13.57
N ARG A 74 10.14 14.33 14.45
CA ARG A 74 11.45 13.66 14.56
C ARG A 74 11.86 12.97 13.27
N GLY A 75 10.91 12.35 12.58
CA GLY A 75 11.14 11.75 11.26
C GLY A 75 11.55 12.80 10.22
N GLN A 76 10.88 13.96 10.19
CA GLN A 76 11.25 15.07 9.32
C GLN A 76 12.64 15.61 9.62
N GLU A 77 12.95 15.87 10.90
CA GLU A 77 14.28 16.33 11.32
C GLU A 77 15.37 15.36 10.84
N LEU A 78 15.19 14.05 11.08
CA LEU A 78 16.12 13.02 10.58
C LEU A 78 16.25 13.03 9.06
N PHE A 79 15.16 13.29 8.33
CA PHE A 79 15.16 13.31 6.86
C PHE A 79 15.88 14.52 6.27
N GLU A 80 15.85 15.65 6.98
CA GLU A 80 16.57 16.86 6.60
C GLU A 80 18.08 16.77 6.87
N GLU A 81 18.51 15.82 7.71
CA GLU A 81 19.94 15.57 7.93
C GLU A 81 20.62 14.94 6.70
N LYS A 82 21.85 15.40 6.41
CA LYS A 82 22.67 14.96 5.26
C LYS A 82 23.05 13.46 5.26
N TYR A 83 22.70 12.73 6.30
CA TYR A 83 23.06 11.32 6.48
C TYR A 83 22.09 10.36 5.78
N LEU A 84 20.87 10.80 5.45
CA LEU A 84 19.89 9.95 4.76
C LEU A 84 20.10 9.99 3.24
N ARG A 85 20.99 9.11 2.78
CA ARG A 85 21.08 8.75 1.35
C ARG A 85 19.92 7.83 0.95
N THR A 86 19.60 7.85 -0.34
CA THR A 86 18.60 6.98 -0.98
C THR A 86 18.77 5.52 -0.54
N HIS A 87 17.73 4.97 0.07
CA HIS A 87 17.75 3.62 0.64
C HIS A 87 16.33 3.09 0.86
N ILE A 88 16.13 1.77 0.79
CA ILE A 88 14.81 1.13 0.90
C ILE A 88 14.06 1.48 2.19
N CYS A 89 14.75 1.52 3.34
CA CYS A 89 14.14 1.93 4.62
C CYS A 89 13.59 3.36 4.60
N ILE A 90 14.25 4.26 3.85
CA ILE A 90 13.80 5.65 3.72
C ILE A 90 12.57 5.71 2.84
N ILE A 91 12.58 5.00 1.71
CA ILE A 91 11.42 4.86 0.83
C ILE A 91 10.21 4.35 1.62
N GLN A 92 10.37 3.28 2.41
CA GLN A 92 9.30 2.73 3.24
C GLN A 92 8.80 3.71 4.32
N GLY A 93 9.71 4.43 4.98
CA GLY A 93 9.33 5.43 5.97
C GLY A 93 8.56 6.60 5.37
N LEU A 94 8.95 7.05 4.16
CA LEU A 94 8.23 8.10 3.42
C LEU A 94 6.80 7.66 3.07
N LEU A 95 6.61 6.42 2.60
CA LEU A 95 5.29 5.88 2.30
C LEU A 95 4.40 5.76 3.55
N LEU A 96 4.97 5.33 4.67
CA LEU A 96 4.26 5.28 5.95
C LEU A 96 3.83 6.69 6.39
N PHE A 97 4.74 7.66 6.33
CA PHE A 97 4.40 9.05 6.63
C PHE A 97 3.35 9.61 5.67
N ALA A 98 3.42 9.30 4.37
CA ALA A 98 2.43 9.72 3.38
C ALA A 98 1.04 9.16 3.70
N ASN A 99 0.95 7.89 4.06
CA ASN A 99 -0.32 7.22 4.40
C ASN A 99 -0.94 7.74 5.71
N GLY A 100 -0.10 8.10 6.69
CA GLY A 100 -0.59 8.66 7.96
C GLY A 100 -0.99 10.15 7.87
N ASN A 101 -0.50 10.88 6.86
CA ASN A 101 -0.73 12.32 6.79
C ASN A 101 -2.14 12.66 6.30
N ARG A 102 -2.84 13.52 7.04
CA ARG A 102 -4.22 13.92 6.72
C ARG A 102 -4.32 14.93 5.57
N THR A 103 -3.21 15.56 5.18
CA THR A 103 -3.21 16.55 4.10
C THR A 103 -2.76 15.93 2.79
N THR A 104 -3.60 16.00 1.76
CA THR A 104 -3.33 15.44 0.44
C THR A 104 -2.02 15.98 -0.15
N VAL A 105 -1.76 17.29 -0.02
CA VAL A 105 -0.55 17.94 -0.56
C VAL A 105 0.73 17.36 0.04
N GLN A 106 0.80 17.20 1.37
CA GLN A 106 1.98 16.66 2.04
C GLN A 106 2.14 15.17 1.76
N SER A 107 1.03 14.42 1.71
CA SER A 107 1.02 13.01 1.34
C SER A 107 1.60 12.81 -0.07
N SER A 108 1.11 13.56 -1.07
CA SER A 108 1.62 13.52 -2.44
C SER A 108 3.11 13.88 -2.53
N LYS A 109 3.56 14.89 -1.77
CA LYS A 109 4.99 15.27 -1.76
C LYS A 109 5.88 14.14 -1.24
N LEU A 110 5.50 13.49 -0.15
CA LEU A 110 6.26 12.37 0.44
C LEU A 110 6.25 11.16 -0.49
N THR A 111 5.11 10.87 -1.12
CA THR A 111 4.96 9.84 -2.14
C THR A 111 5.87 10.09 -3.35
N TYR A 112 5.90 11.32 -3.88
CA TYR A 112 6.79 11.71 -4.97
C TYR A 112 8.27 11.45 -4.64
N GLN A 113 8.67 11.81 -3.42
CA GLN A 113 10.04 11.59 -2.94
C GLN A 113 10.35 10.08 -2.85
N ALA A 114 9.43 9.28 -2.33
CA ALA A 114 9.57 7.82 -2.25
C ALA A 114 9.73 7.20 -3.65
N VAL A 115 8.89 7.61 -4.61
CA VAL A 115 8.96 7.20 -6.02
C VAL A 115 10.32 7.52 -6.62
N THR A 116 10.75 8.78 -6.53
CA THR A 116 12.02 9.24 -7.10
C THR A 116 13.20 8.44 -6.54
N MET A 117 13.20 8.20 -5.23
CA MET A 117 14.20 7.39 -4.56
C MET A 117 14.19 5.93 -5.00
N ALA A 118 13.01 5.32 -5.18
CA ALA A 118 12.86 3.95 -5.66
C ALA A 118 13.38 3.78 -7.10
N LEU A 119 13.09 4.76 -7.97
CA LEU A 119 13.65 4.81 -9.32
C LEU A 119 15.18 4.93 -9.29
N THR A 120 15.72 5.80 -8.43
CA THR A 120 17.16 6.08 -8.34
C THR A 120 17.99 4.85 -7.97
N ILE A 121 17.46 3.95 -7.12
CA ILE A 121 18.16 2.72 -6.72
C ILE A 121 17.81 1.51 -7.60
N GLY A 122 17.08 1.71 -8.70
CA GLY A 122 16.77 0.66 -9.66
C GLY A 122 15.75 -0.37 -9.17
N CYS A 123 14.80 0.00 -8.30
CA CYS A 123 13.77 -0.97 -7.89
C CYS A 123 12.82 -1.39 -9.04
N HIS A 124 12.80 -0.62 -10.13
CA HIS A 124 12.00 -0.85 -11.34
C HIS A 124 12.71 -1.73 -12.38
N THR A 125 13.98 -2.06 -12.14
CA THR A 125 14.80 -2.83 -13.09
C THR A 125 14.98 -4.27 -12.65
N LYS A 126 14.94 -5.21 -13.61
CA LYS A 126 15.30 -6.61 -13.36
C LYS A 126 16.74 -6.70 -12.85
N GLN A 127 16.93 -7.42 -11.74
CA GLN A 127 18.25 -7.60 -11.13
C GLN A 127 18.96 -8.85 -11.65
N ASP A 128 20.30 -8.80 -11.66
CA ASP A 128 21.18 -9.87 -12.18
C ASP A 128 20.87 -11.25 -11.58
N GLU A 129 20.92 -12.30 -12.41
CA GLU A 129 20.58 -13.66 -12.00
C GLU A 129 21.41 -14.19 -10.81
N GLY A 130 22.63 -13.70 -10.62
CA GLY A 130 23.51 -14.08 -9.51
C GLY A 130 23.14 -13.53 -8.13
N ILE A 131 22.17 -12.62 -8.01
CA ILE A 131 21.72 -12.08 -6.72
C ILE A 131 20.71 -13.03 -6.08
N ASN A 132 20.76 -13.17 -4.75
CA ASN A 132 19.82 -13.99 -3.97
C ASN A 132 18.35 -13.57 -4.23
N SER A 133 17.44 -14.55 -4.34
CA SER A 133 16.01 -14.37 -4.63
C SER A 133 15.31 -13.35 -3.73
N ILE A 134 15.53 -13.41 -2.41
CA ILE A 134 14.97 -12.45 -1.44
C ILE A 134 15.47 -11.03 -1.71
N MET A 135 16.77 -10.89 -2.00
CA MET A 135 17.37 -9.58 -2.26
C MET A 135 16.83 -8.94 -3.54
N LYS A 136 16.38 -9.73 -4.51
CA LYS A 136 15.68 -9.27 -5.72
C LYS A 136 14.21 -8.96 -5.46
N ALA A 137 13.52 -9.87 -4.76
CA ALA A 137 12.09 -9.78 -4.52
C ALA A 137 11.73 -8.56 -3.67
N TYR A 138 12.56 -8.21 -2.68
CA TYR A 138 12.19 -7.17 -1.74
C TYR A 138 12.10 -5.75 -2.36
N PRO A 139 13.12 -5.25 -3.10
CA PRO A 139 13.01 -3.97 -3.80
C PRO A 139 11.91 -3.97 -4.85
N ALA A 140 11.72 -5.07 -5.57
CA ALA A 140 10.69 -5.23 -6.57
C ALA A 140 9.28 -5.14 -5.98
N ARG A 141 9.01 -5.88 -4.89
CA ARG A 141 7.72 -5.85 -4.17
C ARG A 141 7.44 -4.45 -3.62
N VAL A 142 8.44 -3.77 -3.07
CA VAL A 142 8.28 -2.37 -2.63
C VAL A 142 7.97 -1.46 -3.82
N PHE A 143 8.62 -1.65 -4.96
CA PHE A 143 8.34 -0.87 -6.16
C PHE A 143 6.94 -1.14 -6.71
N CYS A 144 6.50 -2.40 -6.83
CA CYS A 144 5.13 -2.71 -7.24
C CYS A 144 4.10 -2.10 -6.29
N PHE A 145 4.33 -2.19 -4.97
CA PHE A 145 3.46 -1.53 -4.00
C PHE A 145 3.39 -0.02 -4.24
N ILE A 146 4.53 0.66 -4.42
CA ILE A 146 4.56 2.09 -4.73
C ILE A 146 3.83 2.35 -6.03
N TYR A 147 4.23 1.69 -7.10
CA TYR A 147 3.74 1.92 -8.45
C TYR A 147 2.23 1.73 -8.53
N ASP A 148 1.74 0.57 -8.12
CA ASP A 148 0.33 0.24 -8.22
C ASP A 148 -0.50 1.05 -7.20
N SER A 149 -0.07 1.21 -5.95
CA SER A 149 -0.89 1.96 -4.96
C SER A 149 -0.89 3.48 -5.17
N THR A 150 0.22 4.07 -5.62
CA THR A 150 0.35 5.54 -5.71
C THR A 150 -0.24 6.10 -6.99
N LEU A 151 -0.11 5.40 -8.12
CA LEU A 151 -0.79 5.81 -9.36
C LEU A 151 -2.30 5.67 -9.24
N SER A 152 -2.74 4.61 -8.57
CA SER A 152 -4.12 4.42 -8.18
C SER A 152 -4.68 5.55 -7.30
N ALA A 153 -3.91 6.00 -6.31
CA ALA A 153 -4.34 7.02 -5.36
C ALA A 153 -4.30 8.47 -5.92
N ILE A 154 -3.49 8.74 -6.94
CA ILE A 154 -3.29 10.08 -7.52
C ILE A 154 -4.20 10.30 -8.76
N GLY A 155 -5.26 9.49 -8.92
CA GLY A 155 -6.24 9.68 -9.99
C GLY A 155 -5.69 9.41 -11.40
N GLY A 156 -4.74 8.48 -11.53
CA GLY A 156 -4.21 8.05 -12.83
C GLY A 156 -3.14 8.96 -13.45
N GLU A 157 -2.89 10.15 -12.91
CA GLU A 157 -1.82 11.02 -13.43
C GLU A 157 -0.44 10.59 -12.91
N SER A 158 0.21 9.67 -13.62
CA SER A 158 1.66 9.44 -13.50
C SER A 158 2.42 10.34 -14.46
N VAL A 159 2.88 11.52 -14.02
CA VAL A 159 3.86 12.30 -14.80
C VAL A 159 5.28 11.70 -14.67
N LEU A 160 5.50 10.69 -13.80
CA LEU A 160 6.84 10.32 -13.33
C LEU A 160 7.31 8.92 -13.69
N ILE A 161 6.39 7.98 -13.91
CA ILE A 161 6.75 6.60 -14.21
C ILE A 161 5.95 6.18 -15.45
N SER A 162 6.67 6.01 -16.56
CA SER A 162 6.17 5.37 -17.78
C SER A 162 6.32 3.86 -17.65
N ASP A 163 5.31 3.11 -18.11
CA ASP A 163 5.36 1.64 -18.18
C ASP A 163 6.56 1.14 -19.00
N GLU A 164 7.02 1.91 -20.01
CA GLU A 164 8.15 1.55 -20.88
C GLU A 164 9.48 1.38 -20.13
N GLY A 165 9.62 2.01 -18.95
CA GLY A 165 10.84 1.94 -18.15
C GLY A 165 10.90 0.76 -17.20
N ILE A 166 9.78 0.07 -16.96
CA ILE A 166 9.67 -0.96 -15.93
C ILE A 166 10.03 -2.31 -16.52
N THR A 167 11.11 -2.93 -16.03
CA THR A 167 11.57 -4.25 -16.49
C THR A 167 11.50 -5.32 -15.40
N VAL A 168 11.10 -4.93 -14.18
CA VAL A 168 10.92 -5.86 -13.08
C VAL A 168 9.63 -6.65 -13.27
N ASP A 169 9.76 -7.98 -13.27
CA ASP A 169 8.61 -8.88 -13.25
C ASP A 169 7.87 -8.73 -11.91
N MET A 170 6.54 -8.74 -11.93
CA MET A 170 5.78 -8.73 -10.69
C MET A 170 5.94 -10.08 -10.00
N PHE A 171 6.36 -10.04 -8.73
CA PHE A 171 6.44 -11.23 -7.92
C PHE A 171 5.03 -11.70 -7.56
N GLU A 172 4.72 -12.96 -7.87
CA GLU A 172 3.52 -13.65 -7.42
C GLU A 172 3.72 -14.24 -6.02
N ALA A 173 2.61 -14.57 -5.36
CA ALA A 173 2.68 -15.36 -4.13
C ALA A 173 3.29 -16.73 -4.46
N ASP A 174 4.15 -17.24 -3.58
CA ASP A 174 4.92 -18.48 -3.75
C ASP A 174 6.10 -18.42 -4.75
N ASP A 175 6.45 -17.25 -5.29
CA ASP A 175 7.68 -17.05 -6.08
C ASP A 175 8.98 -17.20 -5.26
N LEU A 176 8.87 -17.06 -3.94
CA LEU A 176 9.94 -17.36 -3.00
C LEU A 176 9.66 -18.73 -2.38
N ASP A 177 10.70 -19.51 -2.10
CA ASP A 177 10.57 -20.79 -1.41
C ASP A 177 9.69 -20.61 -0.15
N SER A 178 8.73 -21.51 0.07
CA SER A 178 7.66 -21.36 1.07
C SER A 178 8.15 -21.24 2.52
N GLU A 179 9.41 -21.58 2.80
CA GLU A 179 10.04 -21.34 4.10
C GLU A 179 10.49 -19.88 4.31
N GLU A 180 10.67 -19.13 3.22
CA GLU A 180 11.15 -17.74 3.22
C GLU A 180 10.00 -16.74 3.16
N GLU A 181 8.84 -17.13 2.63
CA GLU A 181 7.68 -16.24 2.49
C GLU A 181 6.75 -16.27 3.70
N THR A 182 6.52 -15.12 4.33
CA THR A 182 5.58 -15.02 5.45
C THR A 182 4.16 -14.78 4.94
N CYS A 183 3.17 -15.18 5.75
CA CYS A 183 1.75 -14.86 5.51
C CYS A 183 1.52 -13.35 5.27
N SER A 184 2.29 -12.47 5.92
CA SER A 184 2.21 -11.03 5.69
C SER A 184 2.69 -10.61 4.30
N ASP A 185 3.68 -11.31 3.74
CA ASP A 185 4.19 -11.00 2.41
C ASP A 185 3.20 -11.44 1.35
N GLN A 186 2.64 -12.64 1.48
CA GLN A 186 1.56 -13.12 0.62
C GLN A 186 0.35 -12.16 0.66
N CYS A 187 -0.04 -11.71 1.86
CA CYS A 187 -1.12 -10.73 1.99
C CYS A 187 -0.81 -9.42 1.23
N MET A 188 0.41 -8.90 1.37
CA MET A 188 0.86 -7.70 0.63
C MET A 188 0.78 -7.90 -0.88
N LEU A 189 1.22 -9.06 -1.39
CA LEU A 189 1.15 -9.38 -2.82
C LEU A 189 -0.29 -9.41 -3.33
N HIS A 190 -1.23 -9.95 -2.55
CA HIS A 190 -2.65 -9.89 -2.91
C HIS A 190 -3.20 -8.46 -2.97
N TYR A 191 -2.75 -7.57 -2.07
CA TYR A 191 -3.12 -6.15 -2.15
C TYR A 191 -2.54 -5.47 -3.39
N VAL A 192 -1.26 -5.72 -3.70
CA VAL A 192 -0.61 -5.19 -4.90
C VAL A 192 -1.38 -5.61 -6.15
N ARG A 193 -1.78 -6.88 -6.24
CA ARG A 193 -2.63 -7.36 -7.34
C ARG A 193 -3.98 -6.66 -7.41
N GLY A 194 -4.64 -6.42 -6.27
CA GLY A 194 -5.88 -5.64 -6.21
C GLY A 194 -5.69 -4.20 -6.71
N TRP A 195 -4.59 -3.54 -6.32
CA TRP A 195 -4.25 -2.19 -6.79
C TRP A 195 -3.96 -2.14 -8.28
N ARG A 196 -3.31 -3.16 -8.84
CA ARG A 196 -3.12 -3.26 -10.29
C ARG A 196 -4.45 -3.32 -11.04
N ILE A 197 -5.36 -4.20 -10.61
CA ILE A 197 -6.68 -4.30 -11.22
C ILE A 197 -7.41 -2.95 -11.12
N TYR A 198 -7.30 -2.26 -9.98
CA TYR A 198 -7.86 -0.91 -9.85
C TYR A 198 -7.29 0.09 -10.86
N ARG A 199 -5.97 0.09 -11.10
CA ARG A 199 -5.36 0.95 -12.13
C ARG A 199 -5.90 0.61 -13.53
N GLU A 200 -6.03 -0.68 -13.86
CA GLU A 200 -6.59 -1.10 -15.15
C GLU A 200 -8.05 -0.63 -15.30
N ILE A 201 -8.86 -0.72 -14.24
CA ILE A 201 -10.22 -0.18 -14.21
C ILE A 201 -10.21 1.36 -14.35
N GLN A 202 -9.28 2.08 -13.72
CA GLN A 202 -9.17 3.54 -13.90
C GLN A 202 -8.84 3.93 -15.33
N ASN A 203 -7.90 3.23 -15.97
CA ASN A 203 -7.56 3.44 -17.37
C ASN A 203 -8.78 3.18 -18.26
N TYR A 204 -9.48 2.08 -18.00
CA TYR A 204 -10.73 1.74 -18.67
C TYR A 204 -11.83 2.80 -18.53
N CYS A 205 -12.07 3.29 -17.31
CA CYS A 205 -13.01 4.38 -17.06
C CYS A 205 -12.59 5.66 -17.79
N SER A 206 -11.29 5.93 -17.87
CA SER A 206 -10.75 7.07 -18.62
C SER A 206 -10.99 6.92 -20.13
N ASP A 207 -10.81 5.71 -20.67
CA ASP A 207 -11.10 5.38 -22.07
C ASP A 207 -12.58 5.61 -22.42
N ILE A 208 -13.50 5.25 -21.50
CA ILE A 208 -14.94 5.52 -21.66
C ILE A 208 -15.23 7.03 -21.71
N VAL A 209 -14.65 7.80 -20.79
CA VAL A 209 -14.88 9.25 -20.69
C VAL A 209 -14.29 10.02 -21.87
N GLN A 210 -13.16 9.56 -22.43
CA GLN A 210 -12.50 10.20 -23.57
C GLN A 210 -13.23 10.03 -24.93
N GLY A 211 -14.27 9.20 -25.00
CA GLY A 211 -15.17 9.13 -26.17
C GLY A 211 -14.62 8.33 -27.35
N PRO A 212 -15.05 8.62 -28.61
CA PRO A 212 -15.28 7.64 -29.70
C PRO A 212 -14.03 7.00 -30.34
N GLN A 213 -12.87 7.07 -29.69
CA GLN A 213 -11.64 6.40 -30.14
C GLN A 213 -11.75 4.88 -30.07
N TYR A 214 -12.61 4.36 -29.19
CA TYR A 214 -12.81 2.93 -28.99
C TYR A 214 -14.20 2.49 -29.45
N SER A 215 -14.29 1.31 -30.08
CA SER A 215 -15.56 0.71 -30.44
C SER A 215 -16.27 0.14 -29.21
N GLU A 216 -17.60 0.11 -29.21
CA GLU A 216 -18.39 -0.49 -28.12
C GLU A 216 -17.98 -1.95 -27.85
N GLN A 217 -17.74 -2.73 -28.90
CA GLN A 217 -17.28 -4.11 -28.77
C GLN A 217 -15.94 -4.21 -28.04
N PHE A 218 -15.02 -3.27 -28.28
CA PHE A 218 -13.74 -3.23 -27.57
C PHE A 218 -13.97 -2.96 -26.08
N LEU A 219 -14.81 -1.98 -25.74
CA LEU A 219 -15.12 -1.64 -24.35
C LEU A 219 -15.79 -2.82 -23.62
N PHE A 220 -16.76 -3.50 -24.24
CA PHE A 220 -17.37 -4.69 -23.63
C PHE A 220 -16.39 -5.84 -23.43
N ASN A 221 -15.54 -6.13 -24.42
CA ASN A 221 -14.52 -7.16 -24.28
C ASN A 221 -13.54 -6.81 -23.14
N HIS A 222 -13.20 -5.53 -22.97
CA HIS A 222 -12.32 -5.08 -21.91
C HIS A 222 -13.00 -5.14 -20.54
N LEU A 223 -14.29 -4.78 -20.45
CA LEU A 223 -15.12 -4.98 -19.24
C LEU A 223 -15.13 -6.45 -18.82
N GLU A 224 -15.44 -7.39 -19.72
CA GLU A 224 -15.47 -8.82 -19.43
C GLU A 224 -14.11 -9.33 -18.93
N GLN A 225 -13.01 -8.82 -19.50
CA GLN A 225 -11.65 -9.16 -19.05
C GLN A 225 -11.37 -8.65 -17.63
N LEU A 226 -11.80 -7.43 -17.30
CA LEU A 226 -11.64 -6.86 -15.97
C LEU A 226 -12.52 -7.57 -14.93
N GLU A 227 -13.77 -7.89 -15.27
CA GLU A 227 -14.66 -8.71 -14.42
C GLU A 227 -14.04 -10.08 -14.14
N LYS A 228 -13.55 -10.76 -15.18
CA LYS A 228 -12.86 -12.04 -15.04
C LYS A 228 -11.64 -11.92 -14.14
N SER A 229 -10.83 -10.88 -14.33
CA SER A 229 -9.62 -10.64 -13.52
C SER A 229 -9.94 -10.38 -12.05
N LEU A 230 -11.03 -9.64 -11.76
CA LEU A 230 -11.55 -9.43 -10.40
C LEU A 230 -12.00 -10.74 -9.75
N VAL A 231 -12.75 -11.57 -10.48
CA VAL A 231 -13.23 -12.88 -9.99
C VAL A 231 -12.05 -13.80 -9.70
N GLU A 232 -11.11 -13.93 -10.64
CA GLU A 232 -9.91 -14.75 -10.47
C GLU A 232 -9.08 -14.30 -9.27
N TRP A 233 -8.89 -12.99 -9.11
CA TRP A 233 -8.20 -12.45 -7.93
C TRP A 233 -8.93 -12.79 -6.63
N GLN A 234 -10.26 -12.68 -6.61
CA GLN A 234 -11.06 -13.00 -5.43
C GLN A 234 -11.02 -14.50 -5.08
N GLU A 235 -11.08 -15.39 -6.07
CA GLU A 235 -10.99 -16.84 -5.88
C GLU A 235 -9.60 -17.27 -5.38
N GLN A 236 -8.56 -16.55 -5.78
CA GLN A 236 -7.18 -16.80 -5.41
C GLN A 236 -6.76 -16.12 -4.10
N LEU A 237 -7.67 -15.41 -3.41
CA LEU A 237 -7.36 -14.84 -2.10
C LEU A 237 -6.95 -15.94 -1.12
N LEU A 238 -5.86 -15.71 -0.37
CA LEU A 238 -5.46 -16.59 0.72
C LEU A 238 -6.64 -16.89 1.65
N ALA A 239 -6.70 -18.11 2.18
CA ALA A 239 -7.74 -18.51 3.12
C ALA A 239 -7.91 -17.53 4.28
N VAL A 240 -6.81 -16.89 4.71
CA VAL A 240 -6.77 -15.88 5.76
C VAL A 240 -7.47 -14.56 5.37
N LEU A 241 -7.42 -14.19 4.09
CA LEU A 241 -8.09 -13.01 3.53
C LEU A 241 -9.50 -13.31 3.02
N ASN A 242 -9.80 -14.58 2.76
CA ASN A 242 -11.10 -15.03 2.26
C ASN A 242 -12.17 -15.19 3.37
N VAL A 243 -11.84 -14.86 4.62
CA VAL A 243 -12.78 -14.97 5.75
C VAL A 243 -13.86 -13.90 5.66
N LEU A 244 -15.13 -14.31 5.66
CA LEU A 244 -16.26 -13.39 5.78
C LEU A 244 -16.27 -12.76 7.19
N PRO A 245 -16.21 -11.42 7.31
CA PRO A 245 -16.36 -10.80 8.61
C PRO A 245 -17.77 -11.07 9.12
N THR A 246 -17.83 -11.73 10.28
CA THR A 246 -19.03 -11.88 11.12
C THR A 246 -18.88 -11.04 12.38
N ARG A 247 -20.01 -10.68 13.01
CA ARG A 247 -20.06 -9.88 14.27
C ARG A 247 -19.14 -10.43 15.36
N GLU A 248 -19.07 -11.74 15.48
CA GLU A 248 -18.26 -12.42 16.50
C GLU A 248 -16.78 -12.54 16.10
N SER A 249 -16.48 -12.42 14.80
CA SER A 249 -15.15 -12.76 14.29
C SER A 249 -14.10 -11.67 14.46
N ILE A 250 -14.43 -10.38 14.45
CA ILE A 250 -13.42 -9.30 14.39
C ILE A 250 -12.75 -9.12 15.75
N THR A 251 -11.74 -9.93 16.05
CA THR A 251 -10.94 -9.86 17.28
C THR A 251 -9.43 -9.92 17.02
N SER A 252 -9.01 -10.04 15.75
CA SER A 252 -7.60 -10.10 15.37
C SER A 252 -7.27 -9.15 14.22
N PRO A 253 -6.04 -8.59 14.18
CA PRO A 253 -5.55 -7.76 13.08
C PRO A 253 -5.69 -8.41 11.70
N ILE A 254 -5.50 -9.73 11.66
CA ILE A 254 -5.65 -10.57 10.46
C ILE A 254 -7.04 -10.47 9.85
N LYS A 255 -8.09 -10.40 10.68
CA LYS A 255 -9.48 -10.30 10.20
C LYS A 255 -9.84 -8.87 9.77
N ALA A 256 -9.18 -7.85 10.32
CA ALA A 256 -9.28 -6.48 9.80
C ALA A 256 -8.67 -6.40 8.39
N THR A 257 -7.52 -7.05 8.18
CA THR A 257 -6.91 -7.18 6.84
C THR A 257 -7.82 -7.95 5.87
N ALA A 258 -8.48 -9.03 6.30
CA ALA A 258 -9.46 -9.72 5.46
C ALA A 258 -10.64 -8.81 5.07
N ALA A 259 -11.17 -8.04 6.03
CA ALA A 259 -12.25 -7.09 5.79
C ALA A 259 -11.83 -5.99 4.80
N SER A 260 -10.62 -5.44 4.93
CA SER A 260 -10.08 -4.44 4.00
C SER A 260 -9.93 -4.98 2.58
N ALA A 261 -9.47 -6.23 2.40
CA ALA A 261 -9.40 -6.86 1.08
C ALA A 261 -10.80 -6.98 0.45
N ARG A 262 -11.81 -7.39 1.23
CA ARG A 262 -13.20 -7.47 0.75
C ARG A 262 -13.79 -6.11 0.40
N LEU A 263 -13.54 -5.09 1.22
CA LEU A 263 -13.98 -3.72 0.94
C LEU A 263 -13.34 -3.23 -0.36
N LEU A 264 -12.06 -3.54 -0.61
CA LEU A 264 -11.40 -3.23 -1.87
C LEU A 264 -12.11 -3.94 -3.03
N CYS A 265 -12.33 -5.26 -2.97
CA CYS A 265 -13.03 -6.01 -4.03
C CYS A 265 -14.38 -5.37 -4.41
N TYR A 266 -15.24 -5.11 -3.43
CA TYR A 266 -16.57 -4.53 -3.71
C TYR A 266 -16.49 -3.09 -4.21
N SER A 267 -15.49 -2.32 -3.76
CA SER A 267 -15.25 -0.97 -4.27
C SER A 267 -14.84 -0.99 -5.75
N LEU A 268 -14.02 -1.97 -6.15
CA LEU A 268 -13.61 -2.14 -7.55
C LEU A 268 -14.77 -2.57 -8.45
N ILE A 269 -15.67 -3.42 -7.97
CA ILE A 269 -16.90 -3.77 -8.69
C ILE A 269 -17.75 -2.52 -8.96
N ILE A 270 -17.97 -1.70 -7.92
CA ILE A 270 -18.73 -0.45 -8.08
C ILE A 270 -18.02 0.46 -9.09
N PHE A 271 -16.71 0.62 -8.96
CA PHE A 271 -15.94 1.53 -9.81
C PHE A 271 -15.92 1.10 -11.28
N LEU A 272 -15.85 -0.21 -11.55
CA LEU A 272 -15.90 -0.78 -12.89
C LEU A 272 -17.25 -0.57 -13.58
N HIS A 273 -18.34 -0.72 -12.84
CA HIS A 273 -19.69 -0.58 -13.38
C HIS A 273 -20.26 0.84 -13.30
N TYR A 274 -19.62 1.74 -12.54
CA TYR A 274 -20.07 3.11 -12.33
C TYR A 274 -20.37 3.88 -13.63
N PRO A 275 -19.53 3.79 -14.70
CA PRO A 275 -19.80 4.49 -15.95
C PRO A 275 -21.11 4.10 -16.65
N TYR A 276 -21.71 2.96 -16.28
CA TYR A 276 -22.94 2.42 -16.87
C TYR A 276 -24.19 2.70 -16.03
N LEU A 277 -24.03 3.35 -14.88
CA LEU A 277 -25.16 3.73 -14.04
C LEU A 277 -25.84 4.98 -14.60
N PRO A 278 -27.18 5.08 -14.50
CA PRO A 278 -27.91 6.27 -14.93
C PRO A 278 -27.50 7.49 -14.09
N ASP A 279 -27.30 8.64 -14.75
CA ASP A 279 -26.97 9.90 -14.10
C ASP A 279 -28.17 10.40 -13.25
N PRO A 280 -28.02 10.55 -11.92
CA PRO A 280 -29.11 10.98 -11.05
C PRO A 280 -29.62 12.40 -11.32
N ASP A 281 -28.80 13.28 -11.92
CA ASP A 281 -29.15 14.67 -12.20
C ASP A 281 -29.72 14.87 -13.62
N SER A 282 -29.82 13.79 -14.41
CA SER A 282 -30.34 13.85 -15.79
C SER A 282 -31.87 13.88 -15.82
N SER A 283 -32.46 15.08 -15.72
CA SER A 283 -33.84 15.28 -16.20
C SER A 283 -33.84 15.31 -17.73
N TYR A 284 -34.42 14.31 -18.36
CA TYR A 284 -34.65 14.12 -19.82
C TYR A 284 -33.62 13.32 -20.63
N THR A 285 -34.16 12.17 -21.04
CA THR A 285 -34.09 11.46 -22.33
C THR A 285 -32.88 10.59 -22.72
N PRO A 286 -33.16 9.39 -23.27
CA PRO A 286 -32.18 8.43 -23.77
C PRO A 286 -31.30 8.94 -24.92
N SER A 287 -30.30 9.77 -24.67
CA SER A 287 -29.30 10.09 -25.71
C SER A 287 -28.29 8.97 -25.84
N THR A 288 -28.58 8.05 -26.78
CA THR A 288 -27.65 7.18 -27.53
C THR A 288 -26.81 6.12 -26.81
N VAL A 289 -26.68 6.12 -25.47
CA VAL A 289 -26.01 5.03 -24.72
C VAL A 289 -27.01 4.03 -24.11
N GLU A 290 -28.31 4.31 -24.21
CA GLU A 290 -29.37 3.46 -23.65
C GLU A 290 -29.62 2.12 -24.38
N GLN A 291 -28.86 1.78 -25.43
CA GLN A 291 -28.99 0.47 -26.08
C GLN A 291 -27.87 -0.53 -25.78
N SER A 292 -26.91 -0.17 -24.93
CA SER A 292 -25.79 -1.06 -24.64
C SER A 292 -25.29 -0.87 -23.20
N CYS A 293 -26.20 -0.82 -22.22
CA CYS A 293 -25.81 -1.06 -20.84
C CYS A 293 -25.46 -2.56 -20.73
N PRO A 294 -24.27 -2.95 -20.21
CA PRO A 294 -24.03 -4.34 -19.88
C PRO A 294 -25.16 -4.80 -18.95
N PRO A 295 -25.88 -5.89 -19.26
CA PRO A 295 -26.94 -6.38 -18.39
C PRO A 295 -26.36 -6.58 -16.99
N ASP A 296 -27.14 -6.20 -15.97
CA ASP A 296 -26.82 -6.36 -14.54
C ASP A 296 -25.82 -5.38 -13.88
N SER A 297 -25.29 -4.36 -14.56
CA SER A 297 -24.39 -3.36 -13.91
C SER A 297 -25.00 -2.72 -12.64
N GLN A 298 -26.29 -2.34 -12.68
CA GLN A 298 -27.00 -1.82 -11.50
C GLN A 298 -27.12 -2.85 -10.38
N ARG A 299 -27.33 -4.13 -10.72
CA ARG A 299 -27.45 -5.23 -9.77
C ARG A 299 -26.10 -5.49 -9.09
N HIS A 300 -25.01 -5.51 -9.85
CA HIS A 300 -23.65 -5.67 -9.32
C HIS A 300 -23.31 -4.54 -8.34
N CYS A 301 -23.54 -3.29 -8.71
CA CYS A 301 -23.31 -2.13 -7.83
C CYS A 301 -24.17 -2.18 -6.57
N THR A 302 -25.45 -2.56 -6.69
CA THR A 302 -26.37 -2.68 -5.54
C THR A 302 -25.90 -3.76 -4.57
N GLN A 303 -25.54 -4.95 -5.09
CA GLN A 303 -25.03 -6.05 -4.27
C GLN A 303 -23.72 -5.67 -3.58
N ALA A 304 -22.77 -5.07 -4.31
CA ALA A 304 -21.49 -4.62 -3.75
C ALA A 304 -21.69 -3.55 -2.66
N THR A 305 -22.59 -2.59 -2.87
CA THR A 305 -22.92 -1.55 -1.88
C THR A 305 -23.52 -2.14 -0.60
N ASN A 306 -24.43 -3.12 -0.75
CA ASN A 306 -25.02 -3.82 0.40
C ASN A 306 -23.96 -4.58 1.20
N GLU A 307 -23.00 -5.22 0.52
CA GLU A 307 -21.90 -5.92 1.18
C GLU A 307 -20.91 -4.96 1.85
N ILE A 308 -20.56 -3.84 1.22
CA ILE A 308 -19.75 -2.79 1.86
C ILE A 308 -20.43 -2.28 3.12
N THR A 309 -21.73 -2.00 3.05
CA THR A 309 -22.53 -1.55 4.19
C THR A 309 -22.49 -2.59 5.30
N ARG A 310 -22.75 -3.87 4.97
CA ARG A 310 -22.71 -4.99 5.91
C ARG A 310 -21.34 -5.11 6.60
N VAL A 311 -20.25 -5.13 5.84
CA VAL A 311 -18.88 -5.25 6.37
C VAL A 311 -18.55 -4.05 7.26
N THR A 312 -18.89 -2.84 6.82
CA THR A 312 -18.62 -1.59 7.55
C THR A 312 -19.41 -1.53 8.86
N SER A 313 -20.69 -1.92 8.87
CA SER A 313 -21.49 -1.98 10.10
C SER A 313 -20.87 -2.93 11.13
N ILE A 314 -20.37 -4.09 10.70
CA ILE A 314 -19.69 -5.05 11.60
C ILE A 314 -18.39 -4.44 12.16
N LEU A 315 -17.63 -3.69 11.35
CA LEU A 315 -16.42 -2.99 11.80
C LEU A 315 -16.74 -1.85 12.77
N LEU A 316 -17.81 -1.08 12.54
CA LEU A 316 -18.22 0.03 13.38
C LEU A 316 -18.81 -0.42 14.72
N GLU A 317 -19.62 -1.47 14.75
CA GLU A 317 -20.16 -2.07 16.01
C GLU A 317 -19.05 -2.52 16.97
N LYS A 318 -17.84 -2.78 16.45
CA LYS A 318 -16.65 -3.15 17.24
C LYS A 318 -15.82 -1.96 17.72
N ALA A 319 -15.96 -0.81 17.04
CA ALA A 319 -15.22 0.41 17.36
C ALA A 319 -15.92 1.26 18.43
N SER A 320 -17.21 1.03 18.67
CA SER A 320 -18.05 1.62 19.72
C SER A 320 -18.01 0.80 21.01
#